data_AF-A0A6H0WL30-F1
#
_entry.id   AF-A0A6H0WL30-F1
#
_cell.length_a   1.000
_cell.length_b   1.000
_cell.length_c   1.000
_cell.angle_alpha   90.00
_cell.angle_beta   90.00
_cell.angle_gamma   90.00
#
_symmetry.space_group_name_H-M   'P 1'
#
loop_
_entity.id
_entity.type
_entity.pdbx_description
1 polymer ?
#
loop_
_entity_poly.entity_id
_entity_poly.type
_entity_poly.pdbx_seq_one_letter_code
_entity_poly.pdbx_strand_id
1 'polypeptide(L)'
;MKKIVSYYLKTLGLSSLTFGLFLGIYSFVMYGEMVMALFTAAIALLYGFMMYGIFAFPLQMMLQKKTRTFSVMYLLIYSGIAFIAVFLFLVIGDPASIAWTLQSYIYYMLCIAAAVIYWFWDSLILYKRTVSGVSSKPEN
;
A
#
# COMPACT_ATOMS: atom_id res chain seq x y z
N MET A 1 -6.89 -0.74 -22.24
CA MET A 1 -6.19 0.19 -21.32
C MET A 1 -7.11 0.83 -20.26
N LYS A 2 -8.24 1.48 -20.60
CA LYS A 2 -9.11 2.20 -19.62
C LYS A 2 -9.59 1.34 -18.42
N LYS A 3 -10.01 0.09 -18.65
CA LYS A 3 -10.44 -0.81 -17.55
C LYS A 3 -9.31 -1.15 -16.58
N ILE A 4 -8.10 -1.42 -17.10
CA ILE A 4 -6.91 -1.76 -16.31
C ILE A 4 -6.51 -0.59 -15.40
N VAL A 5 -6.46 0.63 -15.95
CA VAL A 5 -6.20 1.87 -15.18
C VAL A 5 -7.23 2.09 -14.09
N SER A 6 -8.52 1.82 -14.37
CA SER A 6 -9.57 1.91 -13.36
C SER A 6 -9.35 0.95 -12.18
N TYR A 7 -8.88 -0.27 -12.42
CA TYR A 7 -8.56 -1.22 -11.34
C TYR A 7 -7.37 -0.75 -10.49
N TYR A 8 -6.35 -0.14 -11.11
CA TYR A 8 -5.24 0.44 -10.39
C TYR A 8 -5.69 1.59 -9.49
N LEU A 9 -6.45 2.53 -10.03
CA LEU A 9 -6.98 3.66 -9.24
C LEU A 9 -7.87 3.19 -8.08
N LYS A 10 -8.66 2.14 -8.28
CA LYS A 10 -9.45 1.51 -7.20
C LYS A 10 -8.56 0.92 -6.12
N THR A 11 -7.51 0.19 -6.51
CA THR A 11 -6.55 -0.40 -5.56
C THR A 11 -5.86 0.70 -4.77
N LEU A 12 -5.31 1.69 -5.47
CA LEU A 12 -4.60 2.82 -4.88
C LEU A 12 -5.49 3.60 -3.91
N GLY A 13 -6.71 3.94 -4.32
CA GLY A 13 -7.66 4.68 -3.49
C GLY A 13 -8.08 3.89 -2.24
N LEU A 14 -8.47 2.63 -2.40
CA LEU A 14 -8.93 1.79 -1.28
C LEU A 14 -7.80 1.47 -0.30
N SER A 15 -6.61 1.13 -0.80
CA SER A 15 -5.45 0.88 0.04
C SER A 15 -5.01 2.13 0.80
N SER A 16 -4.98 3.29 0.14
CA SER A 16 -4.58 4.55 0.80
C SER A 16 -5.59 4.97 1.86
N LEU A 17 -6.89 4.82 1.58
CA LEU A 17 -7.96 5.07 2.54
C LEU A 17 -7.84 4.12 3.75
N THR A 18 -7.62 2.84 3.51
CA THR A 18 -7.47 1.82 4.57
C THR A 18 -6.24 2.11 5.43
N PHE A 19 -5.13 2.51 4.81
CA PHE A 19 -3.89 2.87 5.50
C PHE A 19 -4.08 4.13 6.36
N GLY A 20 -4.74 5.15 5.82
CA GLY A 20 -5.07 6.37 6.57
C GLY A 20 -5.96 6.08 7.78
N LEU A 21 -7.04 5.32 7.58
CA LEU A 21 -7.92 4.92 8.69
C LEU A 21 -7.21 4.07 9.74
N PHE A 22 -6.36 3.13 9.31
CA PHE A 22 -5.59 2.30 10.24
C PHE A 22 -4.70 3.14 11.16
N LEU A 23 -3.95 4.10 10.61
CA LEU A 23 -3.10 4.98 11.41
C LEU A 23 -3.88 6.02 12.20
N GLY A 24 -5.00 6.50 11.68
CA GLY A 24 -5.93 7.36 12.42
C GLY A 24 -6.49 6.67 13.66
N ILE A 25 -6.99 5.45 13.51
CA ILE A 25 -7.50 4.63 14.63
C ILE A 25 -6.38 4.33 15.61
N TYR A 26 -5.20 3.94 15.13
CA TYR A 26 -4.03 3.73 15.99
C TYR A 26 -3.70 4.99 16.82
N SER A 27 -3.67 6.16 16.18
CA SER A 27 -3.43 7.44 16.83
C SER A 27 -4.52 7.77 17.86
N PHE A 28 -5.79 7.52 17.52
CA PHE A 28 -6.90 7.71 18.45
C PHE A 28 -6.79 6.82 19.70
N VAL A 29 -6.45 5.53 19.51
CA VAL A 29 -6.29 4.58 20.61
C VAL A 29 -5.11 4.97 21.51
N MET A 30 -4.02 5.47 20.93
CA MET A 30 -2.82 5.84 21.69
C MET A 30 -2.95 7.16 22.45
N TYR A 31 -3.58 8.16 21.84
CA TYR A 31 -3.58 9.54 22.38
C TYR A 31 -4.94 10.01 22.88
N GLY A 32 -6.04 9.29 22.58
CA GLY A 32 -7.40 9.65 22.99
C GLY A 32 -7.98 10.88 22.30
N GLU A 33 -7.21 11.56 21.43
CA GLU A 33 -7.62 12.82 20.82
C GLU A 33 -8.12 12.65 19.38
N MET A 34 -9.40 12.99 19.18
CA MET A 34 -10.06 12.84 17.88
C MET A 34 -9.45 13.73 16.79
N VAL A 35 -9.08 14.97 17.11
CA VAL A 35 -8.50 15.90 16.13
C VAL A 35 -7.14 15.41 15.62
N MET A 36 -6.27 14.99 16.54
CA MET A 36 -4.97 14.40 16.21
C MET A 36 -5.11 13.13 15.39
N ALA A 37 -6.08 12.28 15.72
CA ALA A 37 -6.38 11.07 14.98
C ALA A 37 -6.82 11.35 13.53
N LEU A 38 -7.74 12.30 13.33
CA LEU A 38 -8.20 12.72 12.00
C LEU A 38 -7.07 13.34 11.18
N PHE A 39 -6.24 14.18 11.80
CA PHE A 39 -5.08 14.78 11.14
C PHE A 39 -4.06 13.71 10.72
N THR A 40 -3.76 12.76 11.61
CA THR A 40 -2.91 11.61 11.32
C THR A 40 -3.47 10.78 10.16
N ALA A 41 -4.77 10.51 10.17
CA ALA A 41 -5.44 9.76 9.11
C ALA A 41 -5.32 10.45 7.75
N ALA A 42 -5.53 11.77 7.72
CA ALA A 42 -5.45 12.56 6.49
C ALA A 42 -4.03 12.57 5.91
N ILE A 43 -3.00 12.80 6.75
CA ILE A 43 -1.61 12.76 6.32
C ILE A 43 -1.23 11.36 5.84
N ALA A 44 -1.58 10.32 6.59
CA ALA A 44 -1.30 8.94 6.24
C ALA A 44 -1.97 8.52 4.92
N LEU A 45 -3.19 8.98 4.66
CA LEU A 45 -3.88 8.74 3.40
C LEU A 45 -3.14 9.39 2.24
N LEU A 46 -2.75 10.66 2.36
CA LEU A 46 -1.99 11.38 1.32
C LEU A 46 -0.63 10.72 1.08
N TYR A 47 0.07 10.39 2.15
CA TYR A 47 1.33 9.65 2.11
C TYR A 47 1.16 8.33 1.35
N GLY A 48 0.15 7.54 1.70
CA GLY A 48 -0.15 6.31 0.99
C GLY A 48 -0.39 6.58 -0.50
N PHE A 49 -1.28 7.51 -0.80
CA PHE A 49 -1.60 7.82 -2.19
C PHE A 49 -0.36 8.18 -3.02
N MET A 50 0.55 9.01 -2.49
CA MET A 50 1.78 9.41 -3.18
C MET A 50 2.78 8.26 -3.30
N MET A 51 3.16 7.65 -2.17
CA MET A 51 4.23 6.65 -2.16
C MET A 51 3.83 5.41 -2.95
N TYR A 52 2.61 4.94 -2.78
CA TYR A 52 2.16 3.78 -3.52
C TYR A 52 1.79 4.12 -4.96
N GLY A 53 1.41 5.36 -5.26
CA GLY A 53 1.30 5.85 -6.63
C GLY A 53 2.63 5.72 -7.38
N ILE A 54 3.75 6.03 -6.72
CA ILE A 54 5.10 5.96 -7.32
C ILE A 54 5.61 4.52 -7.37
N PHE A 55 5.51 3.77 -6.27
CA PHE A 55 6.15 2.47 -6.14
C PHE A 55 5.23 1.27 -6.46
N ALA A 56 3.99 1.31 -5.99
CA ALA A 56 3.06 0.18 -6.14
C ALA A 56 2.44 0.16 -7.55
N PHE A 57 2.19 1.30 -8.18
CA PHE A 57 1.64 1.36 -9.54
C PHE A 57 2.47 0.60 -10.59
N PRO A 58 3.79 0.86 -10.76
CA PRO A 58 4.61 0.10 -11.71
C PRO A 58 4.69 -1.38 -11.33
N LEU A 59 4.78 -1.69 -10.03
CA LEU A 59 4.78 -3.07 -9.54
C LEU A 59 3.49 -3.80 -9.93
N GLN A 60 2.33 -3.18 -9.72
CA GLN A 60 1.02 -3.74 -10.02
C GLN A 60 0.91 -4.02 -11.54
N MET A 61 1.43 -3.12 -12.39
CA MET A 61 1.49 -3.34 -13.84
C MET A 61 2.32 -4.56 -14.24
N MET A 62 3.38 -4.87 -13.50
CA MET A 62 4.22 -6.04 -13.74
C MET A 62 3.57 -7.33 -13.23
N LEU A 63 3.03 -7.32 -12.00
CA LEU A 63 2.50 -8.51 -11.33
C LEU A 63 1.14 -8.97 -11.87
N GLN A 64 0.28 -8.03 -12.28
CA GLN A 64 -1.06 -8.36 -12.80
C GLN A 64 -1.03 -9.11 -14.14
N LYS A 65 0.11 -9.16 -14.84
CA LYS A 65 0.26 -9.96 -16.08
C LYS A 65 0.09 -11.46 -15.83
N LYS A 66 0.44 -11.96 -14.64
CA LYS A 66 0.48 -13.40 -14.32
C LYS A 66 -0.77 -13.91 -13.58
N THR A 67 -1.78 -13.06 -13.40
CA THR A 67 -3.12 -13.37 -12.81
C THR A 67 -3.12 -14.22 -11.53
N ARG A 68 -2.08 -14.14 -10.69
CA ARG A 68 -2.05 -14.85 -9.40
C ARG A 68 -2.70 -14.02 -8.29
N THR A 69 -3.85 -14.47 -7.80
CA THR A 69 -4.57 -13.87 -6.66
C THR A 69 -4.04 -14.42 -5.34
N PHE A 70 -3.90 -13.57 -4.31
CA PHE A 70 -3.50 -13.97 -2.95
C PHE A 70 -2.19 -14.77 -2.87
N SER A 71 -1.25 -14.48 -3.77
CA SER A 71 0.06 -15.14 -3.79
C SER A 71 0.92 -14.62 -2.64
N VAL A 72 1.43 -15.52 -1.79
CA VAL A 72 2.43 -15.20 -0.74
C VAL A 72 3.70 -14.61 -1.35
N MET A 73 4.08 -15.05 -2.55
CA MET A 73 5.22 -14.47 -3.27
C MET A 73 4.99 -12.98 -3.60
N TYR A 74 3.75 -12.59 -3.91
CA TYR A 74 3.42 -11.19 -4.14
C TYR A 74 3.43 -10.39 -2.85
N LEU A 75 2.96 -10.97 -1.74
CA LEU A 75 3.09 -10.35 -0.42
C LEU A 75 4.56 -10.05 -0.09
N LEU A 76 5.48 -10.99 -0.32
CA LEU A 76 6.92 -10.77 -0.11
C LEU A 76 7.49 -9.64 -0.98
N ILE A 77 7.05 -9.53 -2.22
CA ILE A 77 7.47 -8.44 -3.12
C ILE A 77 6.91 -7.09 -2.63
N TYR A 78 5.63 -7.04 -2.26
CA TYR A 78 5.03 -5.85 -1.67
C TYR A 78 5.72 -5.44 -0.37
N SER A 79 6.14 -6.41 0.45
CA SER A 79 6.96 -6.16 1.63
C SER A 79 8.29 -5.52 1.28
N GLY A 80 9.05 -6.10 0.34
CA GLY A 80 10.33 -5.51 -0.09
C GLY A 80 10.20 -4.06 -0.56
N ILE A 81 9.18 -3.77 -1.37
CA ILE A 81 8.91 -2.40 -1.83
C ILE A 81 8.47 -1.49 -0.69
N ALA A 82 7.60 -1.96 0.21
CA ALA A 82 7.13 -1.16 1.34
C ALA A 82 8.28 -0.75 2.27
N PHE A 83 9.21 -1.67 2.56
CA PHE A 83 10.41 -1.37 3.34
C PHE A 83 11.24 -0.26 2.70
N ILE A 84 11.50 -0.36 1.39
CA ILE A 84 12.25 0.68 0.66
C ILE A 84 11.50 2.02 0.68
N ALA A 85 10.20 2.01 0.40
CA ALA A 85 9.40 3.24 0.33
C ALA A 85 9.35 3.97 1.68
N VAL A 86 9.04 3.26 2.77
CA VAL A 86 8.97 3.84 4.11
C VAL A 86 10.36 4.29 4.58
N PHE A 87 11.40 3.51 4.29
CA PHE A 87 12.77 3.88 4.65
C PHE A 87 13.19 5.19 3.96
N LEU A 88 12.98 5.29 2.65
CA LEU A 88 13.28 6.50 1.89
C LEU A 88 12.51 7.70 2.43
N PHE A 89 11.23 7.53 2.77
CA PHE A 89 10.43 8.61 3.33
C PHE A 89 11.00 9.15 4.65
N LEU A 90 11.37 8.25 5.57
CA LEU A 90 11.89 8.64 6.88
C LEU A 90 13.29 9.26 6.77
N VAL A 91 14.17 8.68 5.95
CA VAL A 91 15.54 9.17 5.76
C VAL A 91 15.58 10.49 4.99
N ILE A 92 14.68 10.73 4.04
CA ILE A 92 14.58 12.03 3.37
C ILE A 92 14.15 13.13 4.36
N GLY A 93 13.26 12.80 5.31
CA GLY A 93 12.83 13.74 6.35
C GLY A 93 13.93 14.08 7.37
N ASP A 94 14.75 13.09 7.75
CA ASP A 94 15.91 13.27 8.62
C ASP A 94 17.03 12.27 8.28
N PRO A 95 18.02 12.67 7.45
CA PRO A 95 19.10 11.78 7.00
C PRO A 95 20.01 11.28 8.12
N ALA A 96 20.10 11.99 9.25
CA ALA A 96 20.92 11.59 10.38
C ALA A 96 20.29 10.43 11.18
N SER A 97 19.03 10.09 10.88
CA SER A 97 18.23 9.14 11.66
C SER A 97 18.29 7.68 11.18
N ILE A 98 19.18 7.31 10.26
CA ILE A 98 19.20 5.95 9.66
C ILE A 98 19.23 4.83 10.72
N ALA A 99 20.14 4.95 11.70
CA ALA A 99 20.25 3.95 12.78
C ALA A 99 18.99 3.90 13.65
N TRP A 100 18.43 5.06 13.97
CA TRP A 100 17.20 5.19 14.76
C TRP A 100 15.97 4.65 14.02
N THR A 101 15.92 4.86 12.71
CA THR A 101 14.84 4.36 11.84
C THR A 101 14.83 2.83 11.83
N LEU A 102 15.98 2.19 11.69
CA LEU A 102 16.09 0.73 11.72
C LEU A 102 15.83 0.12 13.11
N GLN A 103 15.95 0.90 14.18
CA GLN A 103 15.60 0.46 15.53
C GLN A 103 14.12 0.75 15.90
N SER A 104 13.43 1.55 15.08
CA SER A 104 12.08 2.01 15.38
C SER A 104 11.04 0.93 15.15
N TYR A 105 10.28 0.59 16.19
CA TYR A 105 9.08 -0.25 16.07
C TYR A 105 8.08 0.31 15.04
N ILE A 106 7.92 1.64 15.00
CA ILE A 106 6.97 2.31 14.10
C ILE A 106 7.35 2.05 12.64
N TYR A 107 8.65 2.04 12.31
CA TYR A 107 9.12 1.74 10.96
C TYR A 107 8.63 0.37 10.49
N TYR A 108 8.87 -0.69 11.27
CA TYR A 108 8.44 -2.04 10.93
C TYR A 108 6.91 -2.17 10.86
N MET A 109 6.19 -1.55 11.81
CA MET A 109 4.73 -1.54 11.80
C MET A 109 4.17 -0.90 10.51
N LEU A 110 4.73 0.24 10.09
CA LEU A 110 4.33 0.92 8.86
C LEU A 110 4.60 0.05 7.63
N CYS A 111 5.79 -0.57 7.54
CA CYS A 111 6.16 -1.44 6.44
C CYS A 111 5.27 -2.68 6.31
N ILE A 112 4.93 -3.31 7.45
CA ILE A 112 4.07 -4.50 7.45
C ILE A 112 2.63 -4.12 7.10
N ALA A 113 2.08 -3.07 7.73
CA ALA A 113 0.73 -2.59 7.44
C ALA A 113 0.58 -2.20 5.97
N ALA A 114 1.56 -1.46 5.44
CA ALA A 114 1.69 -1.10 4.04
C ALA A 114 1.58 -2.31 3.11
N ALA A 115 2.47 -3.29 3.31
CA ALA A 115 2.57 -4.46 2.46
C ALA A 115 1.28 -5.28 2.46
N VAL A 116 0.72 -5.54 3.65
CA VAL A 116 -0.50 -6.34 3.82
C VAL A 116 -1.70 -5.64 3.17
N ILE A 117 -1.90 -4.34 3.44
CA ILE A 117 -3.04 -3.59 2.90
C ILE A 117 -3.00 -3.57 1.37
N TYR A 118 -1.83 -3.30 0.77
CA TYR A 118 -1.70 -3.27 -0.68
C TYR A 118 -1.89 -4.63 -1.33
N TRP A 119 -1.20 -5.64 -0.81
CA TRP A 119 -1.32 -6.99 -1.29
C TRP A 119 -2.76 -7.50 -1.22
N PHE A 120 -3.46 -7.18 -0.13
CA PHE A 120 -4.85 -7.57 0.08
C PHE A 120 -5.78 -6.95 -0.98
N TRP A 121 -5.73 -5.63 -1.15
CA TRP A 121 -6.61 -4.95 -2.11
C TRP A 121 -6.28 -5.29 -3.56
N ASP A 122 -4.99 -5.40 -3.93
CA ASP A 122 -4.59 -5.85 -5.26
C ASP A 122 -5.11 -7.26 -5.54
N SER A 123 -4.93 -8.19 -4.59
CA SER A 123 -5.42 -9.57 -4.70
C SER A 123 -6.94 -9.65 -4.82
N LEU A 124 -7.68 -8.87 -4.04
CA LEU A 124 -9.14 -8.85 -4.07
C LEU A 124 -9.68 -8.30 -5.39
N ILE A 125 -9.07 -7.23 -5.90
CA ILE A 125 -9.47 -6.62 -7.18
C ILE A 125 -9.14 -7.53 -8.35
N LEU A 126 -7.97 -8.18 -8.32
CA LEU A 126 -7.60 -9.22 -9.27
C LEU A 126 -8.58 -10.39 -9.23
N TYR A 127 -8.95 -10.87 -8.05
CA TYR A 127 -9.92 -11.95 -7.88
C TYR A 127 -11.26 -11.59 -8.53
N LYS A 128 -11.78 -10.38 -8.25
CA LYS A 128 -13.00 -9.90 -8.90
C LYS A 128 -12.87 -9.82 -10.43
N ARG A 129 -11.70 -9.46 -10.97
CA ARG A 129 -11.44 -9.45 -12.42
C ARG A 129 -11.49 -10.86 -13.01
N THR A 130 -10.86 -11.84 -12.35
CA THR A 130 -10.85 -13.24 -12.82
C THR A 130 -12.25 -13.84 -12.81
N VAL A 131 -13.01 -13.64 -11.73
CA VAL A 131 -14.38 -14.17 -11.59
C VAL A 131 -15.37 -13.50 -12.57
N SER A 132 -15.18 -12.21 -12.89
CA SER A 132 -16.04 -11.49 -13.85
C SER A 132 -15.76 -11.79 -15.33
N GLY A 133 -14.90 -12.76 -15.65
CA GLY A 133 -14.66 -13.18 -17.05
C GLY A 133 -13.88 -12.17 -17.90
N VAL A 134 -13.41 -11.06 -17.33
CA VAL A 134 -12.59 -10.05 -18.04
C VAL A 134 -11.19 -10.58 -18.40
N SER A 135 -10.87 -11.81 -17.98
CA SER A 135 -9.58 -12.50 -18.17
C SER A 135 -9.51 -13.40 -19.41
N SER A 136 -10.59 -13.61 -20.19
CA SER A 136 -10.53 -14.51 -21.35
C SER A 136 -10.35 -13.74 -22.67
N LYS A 137 -9.10 -13.42 -22.99
CA LYS A 137 -8.50 -13.62 -24.33
C LYS A 137 -7.04 -13.14 -24.31
N PRO A 138 -6.05 -14.02 -24.45
CA PRO A 138 -4.82 -13.63 -25.11
C PRO A 138 -5.17 -13.44 -26.60
N GLU A 139 -5.13 -12.20 -27.09
CA GLU A 139 -5.03 -11.98 -28.54
C GLU A 139 -3.61 -12.38 -28.96
N ASN A 140 -3.56 -13.35 -29.86
CA ASN A 140 -2.37 -13.78 -30.60
C ASN A 140 -1.76 -12.62 -31.38
#